data_AF-A0A960B3W5-F1
#
_entry.id   AF-A0A960B3W5-F1
#
_cell.length_a   1.000
_cell.length_b   1.000
_cell.length_c   1.000
_cell.angle_alpha   90.00
_cell.angle_beta   90.00
_cell.angle_gamma   90.00
#
_symmetry.space_group_name_H-M   'P 1'
#
loop_
_entity.id
_entity.type
_entity.pdbx_description
1 polymer ?
#
loop_
_entity_poly.entity_id
_entity_poly.type
_entity_poly.pdbx_seq_one_letter_code
_entity_poly.pdbx_strand_id
1 'polypeptide(L)' 'MTATAAHPTTTQTPRRPLGQQIVRVITTTDHKLIGKMYLITAMVWFVLGGIMALLMRSELAFPGTQVVSDEVYNQLFT' A
#
# COMPACT_ATOMS: atom_id res chain seq x y z
N MET A 1 -16.22 52.17 23.43
CA MET A 1 -15.56 50.85 23.45
C MET A 1 -16.64 49.80 23.33
N THR A 2 -16.88 49.25 22.14
CA THR A 2 -17.87 48.17 21.97
C THR A 2 -17.31 47.19 20.94
N ALA A 3 -16.68 46.13 21.43
CA ALA A 3 -16.17 45.05 20.61
C ALA A 3 -17.31 44.05 20.35
N THR A 4 -17.80 44.01 19.11
CA THR A 4 -18.68 42.93 18.64
C THR A 4 -17.81 41.70 18.42
N ALA A 5 -17.84 40.74 19.35
CA ALA A 5 -17.23 39.44 19.15
C ALA A 5 -18.06 38.64 18.13
N ALA A 6 -17.53 38.46 16.92
CA ALA A 6 -18.10 37.51 15.97
C ALA A 6 -17.91 36.09 16.51
N HIS A 7 -19.01 35.37 16.73
CA HIS A 7 -18.96 33.95 17.07
C HIS A 7 -18.39 33.15 15.89
N PRO A 8 -17.29 32.39 16.05
CA PRO A 8 -16.87 31.44 15.03
C PRO A 8 -17.88 30.29 15.01
N THR A 9 -18.72 30.24 13.98
CA THR A 9 -19.52 29.05 13.68
C THR A 9 -18.57 27.94 13.26
N THR A 10 -18.15 27.11 14.22
CA THR A 10 -17.36 25.91 13.95
C THR A 10 -18.22 24.94 13.14
N THR A 11 -18.10 24.98 11.81
CA THR A 11 -18.70 23.99 10.92
C THR A 11 -18.07 22.63 11.21
N GLN A 12 -18.75 21.80 12.00
CA GLN A 12 -18.33 20.41 12.19
C GLN A 12 -18.55 19.64 10.89
N THR A 13 -17.46 19.34 10.18
CA THR A 13 -17.49 18.41 9.05
C THR A 13 -17.84 17.02 9.58
N PRO A 14 -18.95 16.39 9.13
CA PRO A 14 -19.30 15.06 9.60
C PRO A 14 -18.19 14.07 9.26
N ARG A 15 -17.68 13.36 10.27
CA ARG A 15 -16.70 12.30 10.10
C ARG A 15 -17.35 11.17 9.29
N ARG A 16 -16.93 11.01 8.04
CA ARG A 16 -17.43 9.93 7.17
C ARG A 16 -16.97 8.57 7.71
N PRO A 17 -17.88 7.60 7.89
CA PRO A 17 -17.53 6.27 8.37
C PRO A 17 -16.59 5.56 7.40
N LEU A 18 -15.70 4.72 7.91
CA LEU A 18 -14.65 4.03 7.14
C LEU A 18 -15.20 3.20 5.98
N GLY A 19 -16.37 2.56 6.16
CA GLY A 19 -17.02 1.79 5.10
C GLY A 19 -17.40 2.62 3.87
N GLN A 20 -17.85 3.87 4.07
CA GLN A 20 -18.20 4.75 2.95
C GLN A 20 -16.96 5.21 2.16
N GLN A 21 -15.78 5.24 2.81
CA GLN A 21 -14.53 5.57 2.14
C GLN A 21 -14.06 4.41 1.25
N ILE A 22 -14.17 3.17 1.72
CA ILE A 22 -13.80 1.97 0.94
C ILE A 22 -14.72 1.83 -0.29
N VAL A 23 -16.04 1.95 -0.12
CA VAL A 23 -16.99 1.90 -1.25
C VAL A 23 -16.68 2.99 -2.26
N ARG A 24 -16.39 4.22 -1.79
CA ARG A 24 -16.01 5.32 -2.68
C ARG A 24 -14.73 5.02 -3.44
N VAL A 25 -13.73 4.40 -2.82
CA VAL A 25 -12.46 4.05 -3.47
C VAL A 25 -12.66 2.99 -4.56
N ILE A 26 -13.51 1.99 -4.32
CA ILE A 26 -13.79 0.91 -5.29
C ILE A 26 -14.66 1.40 -6.46
N THR A 27 -15.63 2.28 -6.20
CA THR A 27 -16.57 2.79 -7.21
C THR A 27 -16.16 4.15 -7.79
N THR A 28 -14.92 4.60 -7.56
CA THR A 28 -14.46 5.92 -8.08
C THR A 28 -14.11 5.86 -9.56
N THR A 29 -14.40 6.93 -10.29
CA THR A 29 -13.94 7.15 -11.69
C THR A 29 -12.86 8.22 -11.77
N ASP A 30 -12.40 8.76 -10.62
CA ASP A 30 -11.35 9.78 -10.59
C ASP A 30 -9.99 9.14 -10.89
N HIS A 31 -9.39 9.51 -12.04
CA HIS A 31 -8.10 9.01 -12.50
C HIS A 31 -6.95 9.30 -11.51
N LYS A 32 -7.06 10.34 -10.67
CA LYS A 32 -6.06 10.62 -9.62
C LYS A 32 -6.14 9.62 -8.48
N LEU A 33 -7.35 9.17 -8.14
CA LEU A 33 -7.56 8.17 -7.09
C LEU A 33 -7.15 6.78 -7.61
N ILE A 34 -7.59 6.44 -8.81
CA ILE A 34 -7.20 5.21 -9.51
C ILE A 34 -5.68 5.13 -9.64
N GLY A 35 -5.03 6.21 -10.09
CA GLY A 35 -3.56 6.27 -10.19
C GLY A 35 -2.85 6.00 -8.87
N LYS A 36 -3.36 6.52 -7.74
CA LYS A 36 -2.80 6.25 -6.40
C LYS A 36 -2.96 4.78 -6.00
N MET A 37 -4.09 4.16 -6.29
CA MET A 37 -4.29 2.72 -6.01
C MET A 37 -3.28 1.87 -6.78
N TYR A 38 -3.12 2.14 -8.08
CA TYR A 38 -2.15 1.41 -8.92
C TYR A 38 -0.71 1.63 -8.47
N LEU A 39 -0.33 2.85 -8.10
CA LEU A 39 1.01 3.15 -7.59
C LEU A 39 1.31 2.35 -6.32
N ILE A 40 0.37 2.30 -5.38
CA ILE A 40 0.53 1.54 -4.12
C ILE A 40 0.64 0.05 -4.43
N THR A 41 -0.26 -0.49 -5.24
CA THR A 41 -0.24 -1.92 -5.63
C THR A 41 1.08 -2.28 -6.32
N ALA A 42 1.53 -1.48 -7.28
CA ALA A 42 2.80 -1.69 -7.97
C ALA A 42 3.99 -1.64 -7.03
N MET A 43 4.01 -0.70 -6.06
CA MET A 43 5.08 -0.62 -5.07
C MET A 43 5.13 -1.86 -4.17
N VAL A 44 3.98 -2.40 -3.76
CA VAL A 44 3.92 -3.65 -2.98
C VAL A 44 4.52 -4.82 -3.76
N TRP A 45 4.10 -5.01 -5.02
CA TRP A 45 4.65 -6.07 -5.87
C TRP A 45 6.13 -5.86 -6.21
N PHE A 46 6.55 -4.60 -6.38
CA PHE A 46 7.96 -4.26 -6.60
C PHE A 46 8.82 -4.65 -5.40
N VAL A 47 8.38 -4.37 -4.18
CA VAL A 47 9.12 -4.77 -2.96
C VAL A 47 9.13 -6.29 -2.84
N LEU A 48 8.01 -6.96 -3.07
CA LEU A 48 7.93 -8.43 -3.00
C LEU A 48 8.86 -9.11 -4.02
N GLY A 49 8.80 -8.71 -5.29
CA GLY A 49 9.70 -9.21 -6.33
C GLY A 49 11.16 -8.80 -6.11
N GLY A 50 11.39 -7.61 -5.55
CA GLY A 50 12.70 -7.13 -5.14
C GLY A 50 13.32 -8.02 -4.06
N ILE A 51 12.55 -8.40 -3.04
CA ILE A 51 13.01 -9.33 -1.99
C ILE A 51 13.35 -10.69 -2.61
N MET A 52 12.50 -11.24 -3.49
CA MET A 52 12.80 -12.50 -4.19
C MET A 52 14.08 -12.40 -5.02
N ALA A 53 14.30 -11.28 -5.71
CA ALA A 53 15.53 -11.04 -6.47
C ALA A 53 16.77 -10.93 -5.56
N LEU A 54 16.63 -10.31 -4.39
CA LEU A 54 17.70 -10.27 -3.38
C LEU A 54 18.03 -11.67 -2.85
N LEU A 55 17.02 -12.52 -2.60
CA LEU A 55 17.20 -13.90 -2.17
C LEU A 55 17.94 -14.74 -3.23
N MET A 56 17.55 -14.64 -4.50
CA MET A 56 18.29 -15.29 -5.59
C MET A 56 19.74 -14.79 -5.66
N ARG A 57 19.97 -13.51 -5.38
CA ARG A 57 21.32 -12.94 -5.38
C ARG A 57 22.16 -13.41 -4.18
N SER A 58 21.55 -13.65 -3.01
CA SER A 58 22.28 -14.19 -1.85
C SER A 58 22.75 -15.63 -2.06
N GLU A 59 22.01 -16.45 -2.81
CA GLU A 59 22.46 -17.81 -3.18
C GLU A 59 23.77 -17.79 -3.98
N LEU A 60 23.97 -16.81 -4.87
CA LEU A 60 25.21 -16.65 -5.63
C LEU A 60 26.35 -16.04 -4.82
N ALA A 61 26.05 -15.32 -3.73
CA ALA A 61 27.06 -14.65 -2.90
C ALA A 61 27.80 -15.63 -1.96
N PHE A 62 27.16 -16.74 -1.58
CA PHE A 62 27.75 -17.79 -0.73
C PHE A 62 27.45 -19.18 -1.33
N PRO A 63 28.25 -19.63 -2.31
CA PRO A 63 28.05 -20.95 -2.93
C PRO A 63 28.36 -22.06 -1.91
N GLY A 64 27.35 -22.85 -1.54
CA GLY A 64 27.52 -24.09 -0.77
C GLY A 64 26.73 -24.21 0.54
N THR A 65 25.97 -23.20 0.96
CA THR A 65 24.96 -23.34 2.03
C THR A 65 23.59 -23.39 1.38
N GLN A 66 22.92 -24.53 1.44
CA GLN A 66 21.56 -24.73 0.95
C GLN A 66 20.59 -23.95 1.85
N VAL A 67 20.35 -22.66 1.55
CA VAL A 67 19.50 -21.77 2.37
C VAL A 67 18.01 -22.06 2.12
N VAL A 68 17.68 -22.73 1.02
CA VAL A 68 16.30 -23.10 0.63
C VAL A 68 16.21 -24.62 0.48
N SER A 69 15.42 -25.27 1.32
CA SER A 69 15.08 -26.70 1.16
C SER A 69 14.25 -26.90 -0.11
N ASP A 70 14.48 -28.03 -0.80
CA ASP A 70 13.85 -28.39 -2.10
C ASP A 70 12.32 -28.19 -2.14
N GLU A 71 11.66 -28.23 -0.98
CA GLU A 71 10.22 -28.02 -0.83
C GLU A 71 9.78 -26.56 -1.06
N VAL A 72 10.58 -25.57 -0.66
CA VAL A 72 10.30 -24.14 -0.91
C VAL A 72 10.55 -23.79 -2.37
N TYR A 73 11.50 -24.46 -3.04
CA TYR A 73 11.71 -24.32 -4.48
C TYR A 73 10.46 -24.76 -5.25
N ASN A 74 9.90 -25.93 -4.93
CA ASN A 74 8.70 -26.44 -5.61
C ASN A 74 7.44 -25.57 -5.39
N GLN A 75 7.30 -24.89 -4.24
CA GLN A 75 6.17 -23.99 -3.99
C GLN A 75 6.27 -22.64 -4.70
N LEU A 76 7.47 -22.21 -5.08
CA LEU A 76 7.68 -20.98 -5.86
C LEU A 76 7.35 -21.16 -7.36
N PHE A 77 7.24 -22.40 -7.83
CA PHE A 77 6.85 -22.73 -9.21
C PHE A 77 5.35 -23.04 -9.38
N THR A 78 4.53 -22.99 -8.32
CA THR A 78 3.07 -23.15 -8.42
C THR A 78 2.33 -21.82 -8.35
#